data_AF-A0A7C0YMD5-F1
#
_entry.id   AF-A0A7C0YMD5-F1
#
_cell.length_a   1.000
_cell.length_b   1.000
_cell.length_c   1.000
_cell.angle_alpha   90.00
_cell.angle_beta   90.00
_cell.angle_gamma   90.00
#
_symmetry.space_group_name_H-M   'P 1'
#
loop_
_entity.id
_entity.type
_entity.pdbx_description
1 polymer ?
#
loop_
_entity_poly.entity_id
_entity_poly.type
_entity_poly.pdbx_seq_one_letter_code
_entity_poly.pdbx_strand_id
1 'polypeptide(L)' 'MTAAIQGKKQGTKWITISVDEYESMKRTIDMLSDKEVMNQIREGKKKDVKTLDFEELASELEI' A
#
# COMPACT_ATOMS: atom_id res chain seq x y z
N MET A 1 14.95 -15.10 -39.13
CA MET A 1 13.54 -15.47 -38.83
C MET A 1 13.40 -15.57 -37.33
N THR A 2 12.90 -14.53 -36.67
CA THR A 2 12.68 -14.53 -35.23
C THR A 2 11.18 -14.49 -35.02
N ALA A 3 10.60 -15.64 -34.71
CA ALA A 3 9.17 -15.77 -34.48
C ALA A 3 8.79 -14.97 -33.23
N ALA A 4 8.03 -13.89 -33.42
CA ALA A 4 7.35 -13.23 -32.33
C ALA A 4 6.37 -14.25 -31.74
N ILE A 5 6.58 -14.65 -30.49
CA ILE A 5 5.58 -15.39 -29.72
C ILE A 5 4.44 -14.41 -29.48
N GLN A 6 3.53 -14.30 -30.44
CA GLN A 6 2.22 -13.68 -30.27
C GLN A 6 1.42 -14.59 -29.34
N GLY A 7 1.70 -14.48 -28.04
CA GLY A 7 0.83 -15.02 -27.00
C GLY A 7 -0.55 -14.40 -27.20
N LYS A 8 -1.52 -15.22 -27.61
CA LYS A 8 -2.94 -14.87 -27.63
C LYS A 8 -3.28 -14.17 -26.30
N LYS A 9 -3.67 -12.90 -26.33
CA LYS A 9 -4.29 -12.23 -25.17
C LYS A 9 -5.58 -12.97 -24.86
N GLN A 10 -5.53 -13.94 -23.95
CA GLN A 10 -6.69 -14.43 -23.23
C GLN A 10 -7.18 -13.25 -22.39
N GLY A 11 -8.11 -12.47 -22.96
CA GLY A 11 -8.62 -11.26 -22.33
C GLY A 11 -9.59 -11.62 -21.24
N THR A 12 -9.10 -11.82 -20.02
CA THR A 12 -9.95 -11.85 -18.83
C THR A 12 -10.71 -10.51 -18.77
N LYS A 13 -12.01 -10.55 -19.06
CA LYS A 13 -12.85 -9.34 -19.11
C LYS A 13 -13.26 -8.87 -17.72
N TRP A 14 -13.43 -9.81 -16.79
CA TRP A 14 -13.93 -9.58 -15.45
C TRP A 14 -13.24 -10.50 -14.46
N ILE A 15 -13.03 -10.01 -13.26
CA ILE A 15 -12.52 -10.75 -12.11
C ILE A 15 -13.52 -10.53 -10.98
N THR A 16 -13.91 -11.61 -10.31
CA THR A 16 -14.78 -11.54 -9.14
C THR A 16 -13.94 -11.66 -7.89
N ILE A 17 -14.11 -10.72 -6.97
CA ILE A 17 -13.47 -10.71 -5.65
C ILE A 17 -14.55 -10.46 -4.59
N SER A 18 -14.24 -10.72 -3.32
CA SER A 18 -15.17 -10.35 -2.25
C SER A 18 -15.31 -8.83 -2.18
N VAL A 19 -16.43 -8.37 -1.60
CA VAL A 19 -16.64 -6.95 -1.35
C VAL A 19 -15.56 -6.40 -0.43
N ASP A 20 -15.20 -7.15 0.61
CA ASP A 20 -14.13 -6.76 1.55
C ASP A 20 -12.78 -6.59 0.86
N GLU A 21 -12.45 -7.48 -0.10
CA GLU A 21 -11.20 -7.38 -0.86
C GLU A 21 -11.22 -6.14 -1.77
N TYR A 22 -12.35 -5.89 -2.44
CA TYR A 22 -12.50 -4.69 -3.26
C TYR A 22 -12.30 -3.40 -2.45
N GLU A 23 -12.95 -3.30 -1.28
CA GLU A 23 -12.83 -2.13 -0.41
C GLU A 23 -11.42 -2.00 0.19
N SER A 24 -10.79 -3.12 0.56
CA SER A 24 -9.40 -3.15 1.03
C SER A 24 -8.42 -2.63 -0.03
N MET A 25 -8.55 -3.12 -1.27
CA MET A 25 -7.73 -2.67 -2.40
C MET A 25 -7.95 -1.19 -2.71
N LYS A 26 -9.21 -0.76 -2.77
CA LYS A 26 -9.57 0.64 -3.02
C LYS A 26 -8.95 1.56 -1.97
N ARG A 27 -9.16 1.27 -0.69
CA ARG A 27 -8.58 2.06 0.42
C ARG A 27 -7.05 2.10 0.37
N THR A 28 -6.43 0.97 0.03
CA THR A 28 -4.97 0.89 -0.13
C THR A 28 -4.50 1.80 -1.26
N ILE A 29 -5.17 1.78 -2.41
CA ILE A 29 -4.85 2.66 -3.55
C ILE A 29 -5.01 4.14 -3.17
N ASP A 30 -6.08 4.49 -2.45
CA ASP A 30 -6.31 5.86 -1.99
C ASP A 30 -5.17 6.35 -1.08
N MET A 31 -4.76 5.54 -0.09
CA MET A 31 -3.63 5.87 0.78
C MET A 31 -2.31 6.01 0.01
N LEU A 32 -2.04 5.12 -0.95
CA LEU A 32 -0.82 5.18 -1.77
C LEU A 32 -0.78 6.37 -2.74
N SER A 33 -1.95 6.91 -3.08
CA SER A 33 -2.07 8.09 -3.96
C SER A 33 -1.78 9.39 -3.22
N ASP A 34 -1.90 9.40 -1.90
CA ASP A 34 -1.58 10.54 -1.05
C ASP A 34 -0.05 10.71 -0.90
N LYS A 35 0.47 11.79 -1.49
CA LYS A 35 1.90 12.10 -1.49
C LYS A 35 2.43 12.43 -0.10
N GLU A 36 1.61 13.04 0.75
CA GLU A 36 2.03 13.42 2.11
C GLU A 36 2.19 12.17 2.97
N VAL A 37 1.22 11.27 2.93
CA VAL A 37 1.29 9.96 3.60
C VAL A 37 2.52 9.18 3.13
N MET A 38 2.76 9.13 1.82
CA MET A 38 3.92 8.42 1.28
C MET A 38 5.26 9.06 1.68
N ASN A 39 5.30 10.38 1.84
CA ASN A 39 6.47 11.08 2.35
C ASN A 39 6.70 10.76 3.83
N GLN A 40 5.67 10.80 4.67
CA GLN A 40 5.75 10.43 6.09
C GLN A 40 6.24 8.98 6.27
N ILE A 41 5.71 8.03 5.50
CA ILE A 41 6.17 6.63 5.51
C ILE A 41 7.67 6.53 5.15
N ARG A 42 8.12 7.31 4.17
CA ARG A 42 9.54 7.33 3.77
C ARG A 42 10.42 7.91 4.86
N GLU A 43 9.97 8.99 5.49
CA GLU A 43 10.68 9.64 6.59
C GLU A 43 10.79 8.73 7.80
N GLY A 44 9.69 8.07 8.19
CA GLY A 44 9.67 7.09 9.29
C GLY A 44 10.56 5.86 9.07
N LYS A 45 10.93 5.57 7.81
CA LYS A 45 11.84 4.47 7.46
C LYS A 45 13.33 4.87 7.40
N LYS A 46 13.67 6.14 7.62
CA LYS A 46 15.07 6.58 7.67
C LYS A 46 15.77 5.98 8.90
N LYS A 47 17.09 5.83 8.84
CA LYS A 47 17.89 5.47 10.03
C LYS A 47 17.80 6.63 11.04
N ASP A 48 17.81 6.28 12.33
CA ASP A 48 17.75 7.21 13.47
C ASP A 48 16.41 7.96 13.67
N VAL A 49 15.30 7.42 13.14
CA VAL A 49 13.97 7.89 13.51
C VAL A 49 13.62 7.37 14.92
N LYS A 50 13.11 8.26 15.79
CA LYS A 50 12.61 7.90 17.12
C LYS A 50 11.53 6.83 16.94
N THR A 51 11.87 5.60 17.34
CA THR A 51 10.90 4.51 17.45
C THR A 51 10.53 4.46 18.92
N LEU A 52 9.26 4.70 19.21
CA LEU A 52 8.69 4.61 20.55
C LEU A 52 7.85 3.35 20.65
N ASP A 53 7.83 2.74 21.82
CA ASP A 53 6.77 1.80 22.12
C ASP A 53 5.44 2.53 22.35
N PHE A 54 4.35 1.76 22.31
CA PHE A 54 3.02 2.34 22.41
C PHE A 54 2.74 2.90 23.81
N GLU A 55 3.20 2.21 24.85
CA GLU A 55 3.03 2.59 26.25
C GLU A 55 3.82 3.87 26.62
N GLU A 56 5.03 4.02 26.10
CA GLU A 56 5.87 5.22 26.17
C GLU A 56 5.17 6.40 25.50
N LEU A 57 4.66 6.20 24.27
CA LEU A 57 3.93 7.24 23.55
C LEU A 57 2.61 7.62 24.25
N ALA A 58 1.86 6.63 24.75
CA ALA A 58 0.62 6.85 25.48
C ALA A 58 0.86 7.65 26.77
N SER A 59 1.95 7.33 27.48
CA SER A 59 2.40 8.08 28.65
C SER A 59 2.83 9.51 28.30
N GLU A 60 3.54 9.73 27.17
CA GLU A 60 3.90 11.07 26.67
C GLU A 60 2.66 11.90 26.27
N LEU A 61 1.59 11.25 25.80
CA LEU A 61 0.37 11.88 25.31
C LEU A 61 -0.77 11.93 26.35
N GLU A 62 -0.55 11.44 27.56
CA GLU A 62 -1.53 11.38 28.66
C GLU A 62 -2.84 10.65 28.30
N ILE A 63 -2.74 9.55 27.53
CA ILE A 63 -3.88 8.70 27.08
C ILE A 63 -3.76 7.25 27.55
#